data_AF-A0A3N5U961-F1
#
_entry.id   AF-A0A3N5U961-F1
#
_cell.length_a   1.000
_cell.length_b   1.000
_cell.length_c   1.000
_cell.angle_alpha   90.00
_cell.angle_beta   90.00
_cell.angle_gamma   90.00
#
_symmetry.space_group_name_H-M   'P 1'
#
loop_
_entity.id
_entity.type
_entity.pdbx_description
1 polymer ?
#
loop_
_entity_poly.entity_id
_entity_poly.type
_entity_poly.pdbx_seq_one_letter_code
_entity_poly.pdbx_strand_id
1 'polypeptide(L)'
;MIRKQEVSSLSRFGIRRPESLPAFREARSFVLPAPEFVAGIRGLGNVILSPDRDGVYRAVALFTRLHEFLFPSLAVAPLLGRVEFKEGKVLMDGRALFLNREGQLMLHFYGKDFRFPRLSALDILSAYQSPDAPLSQKVRGAIKDRYVIVALTAPGLYDLKPTAVTSVSPGAYVHGILLSNLLNGDHLREVGGKWKYSLMFLLGSILGYAILVNVSFWKNSSFSCSLCWGGRRSL
;
A
#
# COMPACT_ATOMS: atom_id res chain seq x y z
N MET A 1 7.82 26.02 19.08
CA MET A 1 8.38 25.65 20.39
C MET A 1 7.74 24.31 20.77
N ILE A 2 8.47 23.20 20.67
CA ILE A 2 7.93 21.85 20.92
C ILE A 2 7.71 21.69 22.43
N ARG A 3 6.55 21.21 22.87
CA ARG A 3 6.25 21.03 24.31
C ARG A 3 7.09 19.89 24.89
N LYS A 4 7.52 19.98 26.16
CA LYS A 4 8.33 18.93 26.82
C LYS A 4 7.71 17.51 26.72
N GLN A 5 6.39 17.40 26.78
CA GLN A 5 5.68 16.13 26.60
C GLN A 5 5.81 15.55 25.19
N GLU A 6 5.86 16.41 24.17
CA GLU A 6 6.04 15.99 22.78
C GLU A 6 7.45 15.41 22.58
N VAL A 7 8.48 16.07 23.12
CA VAL A 7 9.87 15.58 23.08
C VAL A 7 10.02 14.23 23.79
N SER A 8 9.41 14.06 24.96
CA SER A 8 9.41 12.80 25.69
C SER A 8 8.78 11.66 24.88
N SER A 9 7.62 11.92 24.27
CA SER A 9 6.92 10.94 23.42
C SER A 9 7.75 10.56 22.19
N LEU A 10 8.42 11.52 21.56
CA LEU A 10 9.31 11.26 20.43
C LEU A 10 10.46 10.33 20.82
N SER A 11 11.05 10.54 22.00
CA SER A 11 12.13 9.69 22.49
C SER A 11 11.68 8.28 22.90
N ARG A 12 10.44 8.13 23.38
CA ARG A 12 9.86 6.85 23.83
C ARG A 12 9.49 5.95 22.66
N PHE A 13 8.92 6.51 21.59
CA PHE A 13 8.36 5.74 20.48
C PHE A 13 9.15 5.85 19.18
N GLY A 14 10.05 6.83 19.08
CA GLY A 14 10.91 7.01 17.93
C GLY A 14 12.06 6.00 17.94
N ILE A 15 12.24 5.33 16.80
CA ILE A 15 13.40 4.46 16.59
C ILE A 15 14.56 5.37 16.17
N ARG A 16 15.68 5.34 16.91
CA ARG A 16 16.88 6.07 16.50
C ARG A 16 17.34 5.56 15.14
N ARG A 17 17.55 6.47 14.21
CA ARG A 17 17.93 6.16 12.83
C ARG A 17 19.26 5.37 12.77
N PRO A 18 19.25 4.13 12.23
CA PRO A 18 20.45 3.46 11.77
C PRO A 18 21.11 4.23 10.61
N GLU A 19 22.45 4.28 10.58
CA GLU A 19 23.23 5.05 9.60
C GLU A 19 22.99 4.62 8.14
N SER A 20 22.77 3.32 7.90
CA SER A 20 22.50 2.75 6.58
C SER A 20 21.01 2.43 6.42
N LEU A 21 20.20 3.34 5.86
CA LEU A 21 18.79 3.05 5.56
C LEU A 21 18.36 3.55 4.20
N PRO A 22 17.31 2.93 3.62
CA PRO A 22 16.65 3.48 2.45
C PRO A 22 16.09 4.87 2.77
N ALA A 23 15.93 5.70 1.74
CA ALA A 23 15.43 7.06 1.90
C ALA A 23 13.94 7.05 2.27
N PHE A 24 13.65 7.06 3.57
CA PHE A 24 12.29 7.25 4.07
C PHE A 24 11.86 8.70 3.91
N ARG A 25 10.58 8.90 3.60
CA ARG A 25 9.99 10.25 3.54
C ARG A 25 10.08 10.95 4.90
N GLU A 26 10.36 12.24 4.85
CA GLU A 26 10.40 13.10 6.02
C GLU A 26 9.07 13.80 6.25
N ALA A 27 8.53 13.67 7.45
CA ALA A 27 7.39 14.45 7.91
C ALA A 27 7.86 15.82 8.42
N ARG A 28 7.11 16.87 8.05
CA ARG A 28 7.39 18.25 8.47
C ARG A 28 6.76 18.59 9.83
N SER A 29 5.70 17.89 10.19
CA SER A 29 4.94 18.11 11.41
C SER A 29 4.35 16.79 11.91
N PHE A 30 3.89 16.80 13.15
CA PHE A 30 3.23 15.67 13.77
C PHE A 30 2.13 16.19 14.70
N VAL A 31 1.13 15.33 14.93
CA VAL A 31 0.08 15.55 15.92
C VAL A 31 0.03 14.29 16.77
N LEU A 32 0.16 14.45 18.09
CA LEU A 32 0.06 13.33 19.01
C LEU A 32 -1.41 13.04 19.34
N PRO A 33 -1.75 11.78 19.65
CA PRO A 33 -3.04 11.44 20.25
C PRO A 33 -3.24 12.16 21.58
N ALA A 34 -4.47 12.13 22.09
CA ALA A 34 -4.77 12.69 23.41
C ALA A 34 -3.86 12.06 24.50
N PRO A 35 -3.38 12.84 25.48
CA PRO A 35 -2.37 12.40 26.45
C PRO A 35 -2.72 11.11 27.19
N GLU A 36 -4.01 10.88 27.44
CA GLU A 36 -4.55 9.70 28.11
C GLU A 36 -4.25 8.42 27.32
N PHE A 37 -4.33 8.48 25.99
CA PHE A 37 -3.93 7.37 25.13
C PHE A 37 -2.41 7.19 25.12
N VAL A 38 -1.65 8.28 25.04
CA VAL A 38 -0.17 8.22 24.97
C VAL A 38 0.44 7.58 26.22
N ALA A 39 -0.17 7.76 27.38
CA ALA A 39 0.29 7.14 28.63
C ALA A 39 0.23 5.60 28.57
N GLY A 40 -0.89 5.03 28.10
CA GLY A 40 -1.19 3.60 28.17
C GLY A 40 -0.82 2.75 26.95
N ILE A 41 -0.33 3.35 25.86
CA ILE A 41 0.00 2.61 24.64
C ILE A 41 1.40 1.96 24.69
N ARG A 42 1.51 0.81 24.04
CA ARG A 42 2.80 0.11 23.84
C ARG A 42 3.63 0.70 22.70
N GLY A 43 2.98 1.31 21.70
CA GLY A 43 3.65 1.87 20.53
C GLY A 43 2.80 2.92 19.83
N LEU A 44 3.46 3.81 19.08
CA LEU A 44 2.82 4.77 18.20
C LEU A 44 3.12 4.43 16.74
N GLY A 45 2.11 4.56 15.89
CA GLY A 45 2.26 4.46 14.44
C GLY A 45 1.59 5.62 13.74
N ASN A 46 2.20 6.12 12.68
CA ASN A 46 1.62 7.19 11.87
C ASN A 46 0.61 6.64 10.86
N VAL A 47 -0.41 7.43 10.53
CA VAL A 47 -1.48 7.08 9.58
C VAL A 47 -1.26 7.72 8.20
N ILE A 48 -0.02 8.09 7.88
CA ILE A 48 0.28 8.81 6.66
C ILE A 48 0.20 7.84 5.48
N LEU A 49 -0.71 8.15 4.57
CA LEU A 49 -0.81 7.50 3.26
C LEU A 49 -0.51 8.57 2.21
N SER A 50 0.35 8.27 1.27
CA SER A 50 0.66 9.15 0.14
C SER A 50 0.26 8.48 -1.17
N PRO A 51 -0.48 9.16 -2.05
CA PRO A 51 -0.76 8.63 -3.37
C PRO A 51 0.48 8.69 -4.26
N ASP A 52 0.44 7.93 -5.34
CA ASP A 52 1.33 8.09 -6.48
C ASP A 52 1.00 9.40 -7.23
N ARG A 53 1.79 9.72 -8.27
CA ARG A 53 1.63 10.96 -9.06
C ARG A 53 0.24 11.11 -9.70
N ASP A 54 -0.46 10.00 -9.93
CA ASP A 54 -1.79 9.95 -10.52
C ASP A 54 -2.92 9.91 -9.47
N GLY A 55 -2.61 10.07 -8.18
CA GLY A 55 -3.61 10.08 -7.11
C GLY A 55 -4.00 8.70 -6.57
N VAL A 56 -3.45 7.61 -7.14
CA VAL A 56 -3.78 6.24 -6.72
C VAL A 56 -2.81 5.76 -5.64
N TYR A 57 -3.34 5.12 -4.61
CA TYR A 57 -2.58 4.57 -3.50
C TYR A 57 -2.17 3.12 -3.82
N ARG A 58 -0.90 2.94 -4.23
CA ARG A 58 -0.33 1.61 -4.55
C ARG A 58 0.74 1.15 -3.58
N ALA A 59 1.47 2.08 -2.98
CA ALA A 59 2.57 1.79 -2.07
C ALA A 59 2.45 2.59 -0.77
N VAL A 60 2.94 2.02 0.34
CA VAL A 60 2.88 2.66 1.66
C VAL A 60 4.25 2.65 2.31
N ALA A 61 4.65 3.81 2.86
CA ALA A 61 5.89 3.93 3.62
C ALA A 61 5.80 3.13 4.92
N LEU A 62 6.78 2.25 5.17
CA LEU A 62 6.81 1.47 6.41
C LEU A 62 7.21 2.34 7.60
N PHE A 63 8.11 3.28 7.36
CA PHE A 63 8.61 4.23 8.32
C PHE A 63 8.55 5.64 7.74
N THR A 64 8.35 6.60 8.63
CA THR A 64 8.41 8.03 8.32
C THR A 64 9.46 8.66 9.20
N ARG A 65 10.35 9.43 8.58
CA ARG A 65 11.39 10.16 9.30
C ARG A 65 10.79 11.43 9.90
N LEU A 66 11.09 11.67 11.16
CA LEU A 66 10.78 12.91 11.84
C LEU A 66 12.02 13.31 12.64
N HIS A 67 12.76 14.29 12.12
CA HIS A 67 14.08 14.68 12.64
C HIS A 67 15.04 13.46 12.64
N GLU A 68 15.57 13.11 13.82
CA GLU A 68 16.52 12.00 14.06
C GLU A 68 15.84 10.65 14.30
N PHE A 69 14.50 10.63 14.35
CA PHE A 69 13.71 9.45 14.69
C PHE A 69 12.95 8.92 13.48
N LEU A 70 12.78 7.60 13.47
CA LEU A 70 11.89 6.90 12.55
C LEU A 70 10.65 6.46 13.31
N PHE A 71 9.50 6.79 12.76
CA PHE A 71 8.20 6.37 13.27
C PHE A 71 7.61 5.34 12.33
N PRO A 72 7.19 4.16 12.82
CA PRO A 72 6.51 3.19 11.98
C PRO A 72 5.15 3.71 11.52
N SER A 73 4.63 3.15 10.43
CA SER A 73 3.21 3.31 10.10
C SER A 73 2.33 2.55 11.09
N LEU A 74 1.04 2.88 11.14
CA LEU A 74 0.04 2.24 12.01
C LEU A 74 0.06 0.70 11.87
N ALA A 75 0.23 0.20 10.65
CA ALA A 75 0.28 -1.23 10.38
C ALA A 75 1.58 -1.90 10.85
N VAL A 76 2.69 -1.16 10.91
CA VAL A 76 4.02 -1.68 11.29
C VAL A 76 4.25 -1.58 12.80
N ALA A 77 3.66 -0.59 13.48
CA ALA A 77 3.80 -0.37 14.92
C ALA A 77 3.60 -1.62 15.79
N PRO A 78 2.55 -2.46 15.60
CA PRO A 78 2.38 -3.68 16.40
C PRO A 78 3.38 -4.79 16.04
N LEU A 79 4.04 -4.69 14.89
CA LEU A 79 5.00 -5.67 14.37
C LEU A 79 6.46 -5.27 14.63
N LEU A 80 6.72 -4.15 15.32
CA LEU A 80 8.09 -3.66 15.52
C LEU A 80 9.05 -4.69 16.12
N GLY A 81 8.58 -5.56 17.02
CA GLY A 81 9.41 -6.63 17.60
C GLY A 81 9.84 -7.72 16.61
N ARG A 82 9.29 -7.72 15.39
CA ARG A 82 9.63 -8.62 14.29
C ARG A 82 10.43 -7.94 13.19
N VAL A 83 10.65 -6.63 13.31
CA VAL A 83 11.32 -5.82 12.30
C VAL A 83 12.75 -5.53 12.74
N GLU A 84 13.70 -5.83 11.86
CA GLU A 84 15.12 -5.61 12.09
C GLU A 84 15.71 -4.76 10.97
N PHE A 85 16.69 -3.93 11.31
CA PHE A 85 17.44 -3.15 10.35
C PHE A 85 18.84 -3.74 10.22
N LYS A 86 19.19 -4.25 9.04
CA LYS A 86 20.51 -4.86 8.77
C LYS A 86 20.98 -4.50 7.36
N GLU A 87 22.24 -4.06 7.24
CA GLU A 87 22.90 -3.79 5.95
C GLU A 87 22.08 -2.91 4.98
N GLY A 88 21.49 -1.82 5.47
CA GLY A 88 20.68 -0.96 4.58
C GLY A 88 19.30 -1.49 4.22
N LYS A 89 18.87 -2.62 4.81
CA LYS A 89 17.58 -3.26 4.52
C LYS A 89 16.72 -3.34 5.77
N VAL A 90 15.42 -3.37 5.53
CA VAL A 90 14.41 -3.69 6.54
C VAL A 90 14.10 -5.17 6.40
N LEU A 91 14.28 -5.93 7.47
CA LEU A 91 13.94 -7.34 7.54
C LEU A 91 12.70 -7.51 8.41
N MET A 92 11.84 -8.45 8.05
CA MET A 92 10.72 -8.90 8.86
C MET A 92 10.81 -10.41 9.02
N ASP A 93 10.87 -10.89 10.26
CA ASP A 93 11.05 -12.32 10.58
C ASP A 93 12.24 -12.94 9.80
N GLY A 94 13.37 -12.20 9.74
CA GLY A 94 14.59 -12.60 9.02
C GLY A 94 14.55 -12.48 7.49
N ARG A 95 13.42 -12.06 6.89
CA ARG A 95 13.28 -11.88 5.44
C ARG A 95 13.40 -10.42 5.05
N ALA A 96 14.22 -10.10 4.05
CA ALA A 96 14.34 -8.73 3.55
C ALA A 96 13.06 -8.27 2.84
N LEU A 97 12.51 -7.14 3.27
CA LEU A 97 11.39 -6.47 2.59
C LEU A 97 11.92 -5.68 1.38
N PHE A 98 11.23 -5.82 0.25
CA PHE A 98 11.60 -5.10 -0.97
C PHE A 98 10.91 -3.74 -1.01
N LEU A 99 11.61 -2.72 -0.53
CA LEU A 99 11.14 -1.34 -0.56
C LEU A 99 11.57 -0.64 -1.86
N ASN A 100 10.74 0.29 -2.33
CA ASN A 100 11.11 1.21 -3.40
C ASN A 100 12.14 2.25 -2.91
N ARG A 101 12.55 3.16 -3.80
CA ARG A 101 13.58 4.18 -3.49
C ARG A 101 13.14 5.14 -2.39
N GLU A 102 11.84 5.32 -2.21
CA GLU A 102 11.20 6.18 -1.21
C GLU A 102 10.86 5.44 0.10
N GLY A 103 11.34 4.21 0.27
CA GLY A 103 11.12 3.40 1.49
C GLY A 103 9.67 2.89 1.63
N GLN A 104 8.95 2.77 0.52
CA GLN A 104 7.57 2.29 0.45
C GLN A 104 7.52 0.82 0.02
N LEU A 105 6.60 0.08 0.62
CA LEU A 105 6.25 -1.28 0.22
C LEU A 105 5.10 -1.23 -0.79
N MET A 106 5.25 -1.91 -1.93
CA MET A 106 4.19 -2.01 -2.92
C MET A 106 3.13 -3.01 -2.45
N LEU A 107 1.88 -2.59 -2.41
CA LEU A 107 0.79 -3.40 -1.88
C LEU A 107 0.27 -4.39 -2.91
N HIS A 108 -0.06 -5.59 -2.44
CA HIS A 108 -0.84 -6.56 -3.19
C HIS A 108 -2.29 -6.52 -2.70
N PHE A 109 -3.16 -5.93 -3.52
CA PHE A 109 -4.59 -5.89 -3.24
C PHE A 109 -5.27 -7.19 -3.72
N TYR A 110 -6.03 -7.84 -2.84
CA TYR A 110 -6.67 -9.14 -3.09
C TYR A 110 -7.94 -9.10 -3.98
N GLY A 111 -8.12 -8.04 -4.78
CA GLY A 111 -9.28 -7.86 -5.65
C GLY A 111 -10.43 -7.03 -5.05
N LYS A 112 -11.44 -6.75 -5.88
CA LYS A 112 -12.48 -5.74 -5.62
C LYS A 112 -13.51 -6.16 -4.56
N ASP A 113 -13.73 -7.47 -4.45
CA ASP A 113 -14.73 -8.06 -3.56
C ASP A 113 -14.13 -8.42 -2.20
N PHE A 114 -12.81 -8.35 -2.06
CA PHE A 114 -12.13 -8.62 -0.81
C PHE A 114 -12.48 -7.58 0.25
N ARG A 115 -12.96 -8.05 1.41
CA ARG A 115 -13.29 -7.20 2.56
C ARG A 115 -12.82 -7.87 3.83
N PHE A 116 -12.16 -7.11 4.69
CA PHE A 116 -11.88 -7.56 6.04
C PHE A 116 -13.19 -7.71 6.83
N PRO A 117 -13.29 -8.69 7.75
CA PRO A 117 -14.40 -8.79 8.69
C PRO A 117 -14.59 -7.47 9.44
N ARG A 118 -15.84 -7.02 9.57
CA ARG A 118 -16.19 -5.76 10.23
C ARG A 118 -17.02 -6.04 11.45
N LEU A 119 -16.76 -5.27 12.50
CA LEU A 119 -17.57 -5.20 13.71
C LEU A 119 -18.05 -3.77 13.86
N SER A 120 -19.35 -3.59 14.14
CA SER A 120 -19.89 -2.27 14.44
C SER A 120 -19.42 -1.84 15.83
N ALA A 121 -19.13 -0.55 16.00
CA ALA A 121 -18.90 0.02 17.33
C ALA A 121 -20.10 -0.20 18.26
N LEU A 122 -21.32 -0.20 17.69
CA LEU A 122 -22.54 -0.51 18.44
C LEU A 122 -22.55 -1.95 18.95
N ASP A 123 -22.16 -2.92 18.12
CA ASP A 123 -22.11 -4.33 18.53
C ASP A 123 -21.09 -4.54 19.65
N ILE A 124 -19.96 -3.85 19.59
CA ILE A 124 -18.92 -3.89 20.63
C ILE A 124 -19.44 -3.29 21.94
N LEU A 125 -20.15 -2.16 21.88
CA LEU A 125 -20.71 -1.51 23.06
C LEU A 125 -21.82 -2.36 23.71
N SER A 126 -22.72 -2.90 22.89
CA SER A 126 -23.78 -3.83 23.35
C SER A 126 -23.18 -5.10 23.97
N ALA A 127 -22.12 -5.64 23.37
CA ALA A 127 -21.40 -6.78 23.92
C ALA A 127 -20.72 -6.47 25.27
N TYR A 128 -20.27 -5.23 25.46
CA TYR A 128 -19.70 -4.79 26.73
C TYR A 128 -20.77 -4.65 27.84
N GLN A 129 -21.98 -4.17 27.49
CA GLN A 129 -23.08 -4.01 28.44
C GLN A 129 -23.68 -5.34 28.91
N SER A 130 -23.69 -6.36 28.05
CA SER A 130 -24.29 -7.67 28.35
C SER A 130 -23.28 -8.82 28.11
N PRO A 131 -22.33 -9.07 29.02
CA PRO A 131 -21.21 -9.99 28.81
C PRO A 131 -21.63 -11.44 28.52
N ASP A 132 -22.77 -11.87 29.06
CA ASP A 132 -23.28 -13.26 28.95
C ASP A 132 -24.11 -13.50 27.68
N ALA A 133 -24.39 -12.45 26.91
CA ALA A 133 -25.17 -12.57 25.69
C ALA A 133 -24.39 -13.32 24.58
N PRO A 134 -25.09 -14.04 23.67
CA PRO A 134 -24.46 -14.72 22.53
C PRO A 134 -23.64 -13.78 21.64
N LEU A 135 -24.06 -12.52 21.50
CA LEU A 135 -23.34 -11.48 20.76
C LEU A 135 -21.95 -11.23 21.34
N SER A 136 -21.83 -11.23 22.67
CA SER A 136 -20.59 -10.95 23.40
C SER A 136 -19.56 -12.05 23.20
N GLN A 137 -20.01 -13.31 23.17
CA GLN A 137 -19.15 -14.44 22.81
C GLN A 137 -18.65 -14.33 21.36
N LYS A 138 -19.54 -13.95 20.42
CA LYS A 138 -19.18 -13.74 19.01
C LYS A 138 -18.16 -12.61 18.83
N VAL A 139 -18.38 -11.47 19.47
CA VAL A 139 -17.46 -10.32 19.43
C VAL A 139 -16.11 -10.67 20.04
N ARG A 140 -16.09 -11.33 21.21
CA ARG A 140 -14.86 -11.79 21.84
C ARG A 140 -14.08 -12.76 20.95
N GLY A 141 -14.75 -13.74 20.35
CA GLY A 141 -14.14 -14.68 19.41
C GLY A 141 -13.62 -14.01 18.13
N ALA A 142 -14.23 -12.91 17.68
CA ALA A 142 -13.78 -12.15 16.52
C ALA A 142 -12.54 -11.28 16.80
N ILE A 143 -12.30 -10.90 18.06
CA ILE A 143 -11.19 -10.01 18.47
C ILE A 143 -9.99 -10.79 19.02
N LYS A 144 -10.24 -11.91 19.73
CA LYS A 144 -9.21 -12.67 20.42
C LYS A 144 -8.10 -13.13 19.46
N ASP A 145 -6.86 -12.85 19.84
CA ASP A 145 -5.63 -13.21 19.10
C ASP A 145 -5.57 -12.65 17.67
N ARG A 146 -6.29 -11.56 17.39
CA ARG A 146 -6.30 -10.88 16.08
C ARG A 146 -5.82 -9.44 16.18
N TYR A 147 -5.28 -8.95 15.07
CA TYR A 147 -5.05 -7.52 14.89
C TYR A 147 -6.35 -6.83 14.51
N VAL A 148 -6.76 -5.84 15.28
CA VAL A 148 -7.99 -5.07 15.07
C VAL A 148 -7.62 -3.63 14.75
N ILE A 149 -8.09 -3.13 13.60
CA ILE A 149 -7.95 -1.73 13.21
C ILE A 149 -9.27 -1.04 13.48
N VAL A 150 -9.24 -0.04 14.36
CA VAL A 150 -10.39 0.81 14.65
C VAL A 150 -10.33 2.03 13.75
N ALA A 151 -11.38 2.25 12.96
CA ALA A 151 -11.45 3.37 12.04
C ALA A 151 -12.88 3.79 11.77
N LEU A 152 -13.02 5.04 11.33
CA LEU A 152 -14.28 5.60 10.89
C LEU A 152 -14.53 5.20 9.44
N THR A 153 -15.72 4.70 9.15
CA THR A 153 -16.10 4.21 7.81
C THR A 153 -17.12 5.12 7.11
N ALA A 154 -17.41 6.28 7.68
CA ALA A 154 -18.38 7.23 7.12
C ALA A 154 -17.78 7.94 5.88
N PRO A 155 -18.45 7.90 4.71
CA PRO A 155 -17.95 8.53 3.49
C PRO A 155 -17.72 10.06 3.62
N GLY A 156 -18.49 10.72 4.47
CA GLY A 156 -18.41 12.17 4.70
C GLY A 156 -17.18 12.65 5.48
N LEU A 157 -16.30 11.73 5.91
CA LEU A 157 -15.07 12.07 6.62
C LEU A 157 -13.87 12.35 5.70
N TYR A 158 -14.07 12.29 4.38
CA TYR A 158 -13.04 12.52 3.35
C TYR A 158 -11.80 11.58 3.45
N ASP A 159 -11.88 10.45 4.15
CA ASP A 159 -10.83 9.42 4.21
C ASP A 159 -10.94 8.39 3.06
N LEU A 160 -11.40 8.84 1.89
CA LEU A 160 -11.52 8.00 0.71
C LEU A 160 -10.20 8.04 -0.07
N LYS A 161 -9.66 6.85 -0.31
CA LYS A 161 -8.36 6.61 -0.93
C LYS A 161 -8.58 5.76 -2.18
N PRO A 162 -8.42 6.33 -3.39
CA PRO A 162 -8.43 5.55 -4.61
C PRO A 162 -7.30 4.52 -4.59
N THR A 163 -7.63 3.24 -4.72
CA THR A 163 -6.65 2.14 -4.78
C THR A 163 -6.55 1.62 -6.21
N ALA A 164 -5.59 0.74 -6.48
CA ALA A 164 -5.44 0.11 -7.79
C ALA A 164 -6.67 -0.74 -8.21
N VAL A 165 -7.55 -1.06 -7.26
CA VAL A 165 -8.69 -1.96 -7.48
C VAL A 165 -10.03 -1.23 -7.42
N THR A 166 -10.17 -0.23 -6.54
CA THR A 166 -11.40 0.54 -6.38
C THR A 166 -11.10 2.02 -6.17
N SER A 167 -11.90 2.90 -6.77
CA SER A 167 -11.77 4.36 -6.64
C SER A 167 -12.17 4.88 -5.26
N VAL A 168 -12.94 4.10 -4.50
CA VAL A 168 -13.47 4.47 -3.19
C VAL A 168 -13.13 3.39 -2.17
N SER A 169 -12.02 3.58 -1.44
CA SER A 169 -11.64 2.72 -0.31
C SER A 169 -11.35 3.55 0.94
N PRO A 170 -11.78 3.12 2.14
CA PRO A 170 -11.37 3.77 3.39
C PRO A 170 -9.84 3.66 3.61
N GLY A 171 -9.21 4.65 4.24
CA GLY A 171 -7.76 4.59 4.56
C GLY A 171 -7.39 3.41 5.46
N ALA A 172 -8.29 3.02 6.36
CA ALA A 172 -8.14 1.82 7.20
C ALA A 172 -8.01 0.52 6.39
N TYR A 173 -8.65 0.45 5.22
CA TYR A 173 -8.52 -0.69 4.33
C TYR A 173 -7.09 -0.81 3.80
N VAL A 174 -6.46 0.31 3.41
CA VAL A 174 -5.08 0.33 2.93
C VAL A 174 -4.10 -0.10 4.04
N HIS A 175 -4.30 0.35 5.27
CA HIS A 175 -3.50 -0.12 6.42
C HIS A 175 -3.70 -1.61 6.72
N GLY A 176 -4.94 -2.11 6.57
CA GLY A 176 -5.24 -3.54 6.70
C GLY A 176 -4.55 -4.39 5.64
N ILE A 177 -4.55 -3.94 4.38
CA ILE A 177 -3.83 -4.62 3.28
C ILE A 177 -2.34 -4.62 3.55
N LEU A 178 -1.75 -3.49 3.97
CA LEU A 178 -0.35 -3.44 4.35
C LEU A 178 -0.01 -4.45 5.45
N LEU A 179 -0.81 -4.48 6.53
CA LEU A 179 -0.61 -5.42 7.62
C LEU A 179 -0.71 -6.88 7.14
N SER A 180 -1.71 -7.19 6.31
CA SER A 180 -1.88 -8.52 5.72
C SER A 180 -0.70 -8.90 4.83
N ASN A 181 -0.21 -7.98 4.00
CA ASN A 181 0.93 -8.26 3.12
C ASN A 181 2.24 -8.46 3.88
N LEU A 182 2.41 -7.77 5.01
CA LEU A 182 3.54 -7.96 5.91
C LEU A 182 3.47 -9.33 6.61
N LEU A 183 2.30 -9.71 7.12
CA LEU A 183 2.10 -10.98 7.82
C LEU A 183 2.20 -12.20 6.90
N ASN A 184 1.63 -12.11 5.69
CA ASN A 184 1.63 -13.20 4.71
C ASN A 184 2.89 -13.22 3.84
N GLY A 185 3.61 -12.09 3.75
CA GLY A 185 4.77 -11.94 2.88
C GLY A 185 4.43 -11.91 1.38
N ASP A 186 3.20 -11.56 1.02
CA ASP A 186 2.68 -11.57 -0.36
C ASP A 186 2.65 -10.16 -1.02
N HIS A 187 3.48 -9.24 -0.52
CA HIS A 187 3.65 -7.91 -1.09
C HIS A 187 4.22 -7.96 -2.50
N LEU A 188 3.91 -6.94 -3.31
CA LEU A 188 4.46 -6.83 -4.65
C LEU A 188 5.89 -6.29 -4.60
N ARG A 189 6.69 -6.70 -5.57
CA ARG A 189 8.07 -6.23 -5.76
C ARG A 189 8.22 -5.62 -7.14
N GLU A 190 8.83 -4.44 -7.20
CA GLU A 190 9.25 -3.89 -8.49
C GLU A 190 10.38 -4.73 -9.09
N VAL A 191 10.20 -5.12 -10.34
CA VAL A 191 11.23 -5.78 -11.12
C VAL A 191 12.33 -4.77 -11.45
N GLY A 192 13.59 -5.17 -11.28
CA GLY A 192 14.74 -4.31 -11.54
C GLY A 192 14.73 -3.73 -12.97
N GLY A 193 15.18 -2.48 -13.10
CA GLY A 193 15.10 -1.72 -14.36
C GLY A 193 15.67 -2.45 -15.57
N LYS A 194 16.79 -3.17 -15.42
CA LYS A 194 17.39 -3.97 -16.51
C LYS A 194 16.39 -4.95 -17.12
N TRP A 195 15.76 -5.78 -16.28
CA TRP A 195 14.74 -6.74 -16.71
C TRP A 195 13.51 -6.07 -17.29
N LYS A 196 13.06 -4.97 -16.67
CA LYS A 196 11.92 -4.18 -17.17
C LYS A 196 12.18 -3.68 -18.60
N TYR A 197 13.31 -3.02 -18.85
CA TYR A 197 13.63 -2.48 -20.17
C TYR A 197 13.92 -3.57 -21.20
N SER A 198 14.62 -4.65 -20.80
CA SER A 198 14.85 -5.79 -21.69
C SER A 198 13.55 -6.47 -22.12
N LEU A 199 12.61 -6.69 -21.19
CA LEU A 199 11.31 -7.29 -21.52
C LEU A 199 10.46 -6.36 -22.39
N MET A 200 10.44 -5.05 -22.08
CA MET A 200 9.74 -4.05 -22.91
C MET A 200 10.30 -4.02 -24.33
N PHE A 201 11.62 -4.05 -24.48
CA PHE A 201 12.28 -4.10 -25.78
C PHE A 201 11.90 -5.39 -26.53
N LEU A 202 12.01 -6.56 -25.88
CA LEU A 202 11.67 -7.85 -26.47
C LEU A 202 10.20 -7.90 -26.93
N LEU A 203 9.25 -7.49 -26.09
CA LEU A 203 7.83 -7.44 -26.45
C LEU A 203 7.56 -6.44 -27.58
N GLY A 204 8.22 -5.27 -27.54
CA GLY A 204 8.12 -4.26 -28.60
C GLY A 204 8.68 -4.75 -29.93
N SER A 205 9.82 -5.45 -29.92
CA SER A 205 10.41 -6.05 -31.12
C SER A 205 9.56 -7.18 -31.69
N ILE A 206 8.99 -8.04 -30.84
CA ILE A 206 8.06 -9.10 -31.28
C ILE A 206 6.82 -8.47 -31.92
N LEU A 207 6.23 -7.46 -31.29
CA LEU A 207 5.05 -6.78 -31.84
C LEU A 207 5.38 -6.07 -33.16
N GLY A 208 6.51 -5.36 -33.22
CA GLY A 208 6.98 -4.70 -34.45
C GLY A 208 7.24 -5.69 -35.59
N TYR A 209 7.88 -6.81 -35.30
CA TYR A 209 8.10 -7.89 -36.27
C TYR A 209 6.77 -8.49 -36.74
N ALA A 210 5.84 -8.79 -35.82
CA ALA A 210 4.53 -9.33 -36.15
C ALA A 210 3.72 -8.38 -37.06
N ILE A 211 3.82 -7.07 -36.83
CA ILE A 211 3.20 -6.06 -37.70
C ILE A 211 3.86 -6.07 -39.08
N LEU A 212 5.19 -6.07 -39.18
CA LEU A 212 5.90 -6.07 -40.47
C LEU A 212 5.61 -7.32 -41.32
N VAL A 213 5.44 -8.49 -40.68
CA VAL A 213 5.14 -9.74 -41.37
C VAL A 213 3.66 -9.85 -41.77
N ASN A 214 2.73 -9.40 -40.91
CA ASN A 214 1.28 -9.48 -41.19
C ASN A 214 0.76 -8.33 -42.05
N VAL A 215 1.32 -7.13 -41.95
CA VAL A 215 1.09 -6.03 -42.91
C VAL A 215 1.89 -6.37 -44.15
N SER A 216 1.44 -7.41 -44.82
CA SER A 216 1.97 -7.89 -46.09
C SER A 216 1.90 -6.73 -47.08
N PHE A 217 3.05 -6.08 -47.27
CA PHE A 217 3.28 -5.04 -48.27
C PHE A 217 2.73 -5.45 -49.65
N TRP A 218 2.70 -6.76 -49.91
CA TRP A 218 2.16 -7.35 -51.13
C TRP A 218 0.61 -7.34 -51.24
N LYS A 219 -0.15 -7.58 -50.16
CA LYS A 219 -1.62 -7.61 -50.25
C LYS A 219 -2.23 -6.23 -50.51
N ASN A 220 -1.61 -5.16 -50.02
CA ASN A 220 -2.08 -3.79 -50.24
C ASN A 220 -1.68 -3.23 -51.62
N SER A 221 -0.55 -3.66 -52.19
CA SER A 221 -0.16 -3.27 -53.55
C SER A 221 -1.00 -3.96 -54.64
N SER A 222 -1.49 -5.19 -54.40
CA SER A 222 -2.36 -5.89 -55.36
C SER A 222 -3.77 -5.27 -55.47
N PHE A 223 -4.28 -4.63 -54.41
CA PHE A 223 -5.62 -4.03 -54.41
C PHE A 223 -5.69 -2.70 -55.18
N SER A 224 -4.57 -1.96 -55.28
CA SER A 224 -4.52 -0.72 -56.05
C SER A 224 -4.42 -0.96 -57.56
N CYS A 225 -3.96 -2.13 -57.99
CA CYS A 225 -3.75 -2.42 -59.41
C CYS A 225 -5.03 -2.92 -60.12
N SER A 226 -5.98 -3.52 -59.40
CA SER A 226 -7.25 -4.00 -59.98
C SER A 226 -8.28 -2.89 -60.22
N LEU A 227 -8.25 -1.80 -59.44
CA LEU A 227 -9.15 -0.65 -59.66
C LEU A 227 -8.80 0.19 -60.90
N CYS A 228 -7.55 0.15 -61.38
CA CYS A 228 -7.14 0.91 -62.57
C CYS A 228 -7.50 0.24 -63.91
N TRP A 229 -7.90 -1.04 -63.92
CA TRP A 229 -8.11 -1.81 -65.16
C TRP A 229 -9.58 -2.14 -65.48
N GLY A 230 -10.54 -1.51 -64.79
CA GLY A 230 -11.98 -1.68 -65.04
C GLY A 230 -12.68 -0.55 -65.80
N GLY A 231 -11.99 0.57 -66.10
CA GLY A 231 -12.62 1.82 -66.52
C GLY A 231 -12.54 2.20 -68.01
N ARG A 232 -12.32 1.26 -68.94
CA ARG A 232 -12.16 1.62 -70.36
C ARG A 232 -12.84 0.64 -71.34
N ARG A 233 -14.17 0.61 -71.35
CA ARG A 233 -14.99 0.13 -72.49
C ARG A 233 -16.36 0.82 -72.53
N SER A 234 -16.47 1.89 -73.32
CA SER A 234 -17.67 2.24 -74.11
C SER A 234 -17.41 3.53 -74.93
N LEU A 235 -16.96 3.35 -76.18
CA LEU A 235 -17.29 4.16 -77.35
C LEU A 235 -17.28 3.21 -78.55
#